data_AF-A0AA41Y4W5-F1
#
_entry.id   AF-A0AA41Y4W5-F1
#
_cell.length_a   1.000
_cell.length_b   1.000
_cell.length_c   1.000
_cell.angle_alpha   90.00
_cell.angle_beta   90.00
_cell.angle_gamma   90.00
#
_symmetry.space_group_name_H-M   'P 1'
#
loop_
_entity.id
_entity.type
_entity.pdbx_description
1 polymer ?
#
loop_
_entity_poly.entity_id
_entity_poly.type
_entity_poly.pdbx_seq_one_letter_code
_entity_poly.pdbx_strand_id
1 'polypeptide(L)'
;MTKIEYAQQAIKHLANIITGFESTKWLGDMDLTLFPELSDNDANKILELRVVMDDLIEYYGTLSMSLVSFLESNGVDPYPLDSEWWELKANREWAKRWGIKRAPWYIRIFDKSK
;
A
#
# COMPACT_ATOMS: atom_id res chain seq x y z
N MET A 1 15.27 9.62 16.26
CA MET A 1 14.17 9.44 15.29
C MET A 1 13.12 10.52 15.53
N THR A 2 12.89 11.39 14.56
CA THR A 2 11.91 12.49 14.63
C THR A 2 10.49 11.99 14.30
N LYS A 3 9.45 12.77 14.61
CA LYS A 3 8.06 12.47 14.22
C LYS A 3 7.91 12.33 12.69
N ILE A 4 8.67 13.11 11.93
CA ILE A 4 8.71 13.06 10.47
C ILE A 4 9.33 11.76 9.98
N GLU A 5 10.51 11.39 10.47
CA GLU A 5 11.19 10.13 10.13
C GLU A 5 10.33 8.91 10.45
N TYR A 6 9.65 8.93 11.60
CA TYR A 6 8.73 7.86 11.99
C TYR A 6 7.54 7.74 11.03
N ALA A 7 6.89 8.87 10.68
CA ALA A 7 5.75 8.86 9.75
C ALA A 7 6.16 8.36 8.36
N GLN A 8 7.33 8.79 7.88
CA GLN A 8 7.93 8.34 6.63
C GLN A 8 8.22 6.83 6.60
N GLN A 9 8.79 6.28 7.68
CA GLN A 9 9.02 4.85 7.82
C GLN A 9 7.69 4.06 7.95
N ALA A 10 6.71 4.60 8.67
CA ALA A 10 5.41 3.96 8.83
C ALA A 10 4.67 3.85 7.48
N ILE A 11 4.68 4.88 6.64
CA ILE A 11 4.08 4.82 5.28
C ILE A 11 4.71 3.70 4.45
N LYS A 12 6.04 3.53 4.49
CA LYS A 12 6.72 2.42 3.79
C LYS A 12 6.24 1.06 4.27
N HIS A 13 6.13 0.86 5.58
CA HIS A 13 5.67 -0.40 6.15
C HIS A 13 4.21 -0.68 5.82
N LEU A 14 3.34 0.35 5.91
CA LEU A 14 1.92 0.23 5.58
C LEU A 14 1.71 -0.13 4.10
N ALA A 15 2.47 0.47 3.19
CA ALA A 15 2.41 0.10 1.77
C ALA A 15 2.75 -1.38 1.54
N ASN A 16 3.79 -1.90 2.20
CA ASN A 16 4.15 -3.32 2.09
C ASN A 16 3.08 -4.26 2.67
N ILE A 17 2.48 -3.88 3.81
CA ILE A 17 1.39 -4.64 4.45
C ILE A 17 0.17 -4.69 3.53
N ILE A 18 -0.24 -3.55 2.97
CA ILE A 18 -1.39 -3.47 2.06
C ILE A 18 -1.15 -4.32 0.82
N THR A 19 0.04 -4.23 0.19
CA THR A 19 0.40 -5.09 -0.95
C THR A 19 0.38 -6.58 -0.59
N GLY A 20 0.78 -6.93 0.64
CA GLY A 20 0.68 -8.30 1.17
C GLY A 20 -0.77 -8.79 1.24
N PHE A 21 -1.67 -7.99 1.81
CA PHE A 21 -3.11 -8.33 1.86
C PHE A 21 -3.74 -8.41 0.48
N GLU A 22 -3.41 -7.49 -0.44
CA GLU A 22 -3.89 -7.54 -1.82
C GLU A 22 -3.43 -8.83 -2.52
N SER A 23 -2.18 -9.26 -2.29
CA SER A 23 -1.64 -10.51 -2.86
C SER A 23 -2.33 -11.74 -2.27
N THR A 24 -2.57 -11.78 -0.95
CA THR A 24 -3.30 -12.86 -0.29
C THR A 24 -4.75 -12.95 -0.77
N LYS A 25 -5.42 -11.80 -0.92
CA LYS A 25 -6.77 -11.73 -1.48
C LYS A 25 -6.81 -12.31 -2.90
N TRP A 26 -5.84 -11.94 -3.74
CA TRP A 26 -5.73 -12.46 -5.11
C TRP A 26 -5.51 -13.97 -5.15
N LEU A 27 -4.72 -14.55 -4.25
CA LEU A 27 -4.56 -16.01 -4.15
C LEU A 27 -5.89 -16.69 -3.80
N GLY A 28 -6.67 -16.11 -2.87
CA GLY A 28 -8.03 -16.59 -2.59
C GLY A 28 -8.96 -16.52 -3.81
N ASP A 29 -8.89 -15.43 -4.58
CA ASP A 29 -9.65 -15.30 -5.84
C ASP A 29 -9.25 -16.37 -6.86
N MET A 30 -7.95 -16.70 -6.94
CA MET A 30 -7.44 -17.76 -7.80
C MET A 30 -7.93 -19.14 -7.37
N ASP A 31 -7.90 -19.44 -6.08
CA ASP A 31 -8.35 -20.75 -5.57
C ASP A 31 -9.82 -21.00 -5.92
N LEU A 32 -10.69 -20.00 -5.72
CA LEU A 32 -12.10 -20.08 -6.10
C LEU A 32 -12.30 -20.28 -7.62
N THR A 33 -11.38 -19.77 -8.44
CA THR A 33 -11.48 -19.85 -9.91
C THR A 33 -10.92 -21.18 -10.45
N LEU A 34 -9.79 -21.63 -9.90
CA LEU A 34 -9.06 -22.80 -10.40
C LEU A 34 -9.57 -24.12 -9.82
N PHE A 35 -10.21 -24.08 -8.65
CA PHE A 35 -10.75 -25.26 -7.98
C PHE A 35 -12.28 -25.12 -7.82
N PRO A 36 -13.05 -25.22 -8.93
CA PRO A 36 -14.52 -25.10 -8.88
C PRO A 36 -15.19 -26.20 -8.05
N GLU A 37 -14.46 -27.26 -7.68
CA GLU A 37 -14.91 -28.37 -6.84
C GLU A 37 -14.57 -28.18 -5.35
N LEU A 38 -14.16 -26.96 -4.93
CA LEU A 38 -14.01 -26.64 -3.52
C LEU A 38 -15.31 -26.96 -2.76
N SER A 39 -15.15 -27.51 -1.55
CA SER A 39 -16.31 -27.70 -0.67
C SER A 39 -16.92 -26.34 -0.33
N ASP A 40 -18.24 -26.28 -0.14
CA ASP A 40 -18.95 -25.05 0.25
C ASP A 40 -18.32 -24.40 1.50
N ASN A 41 -17.83 -25.23 2.43
CA ASN A 41 -17.16 -24.78 3.63
C ASN A 41 -15.82 -24.08 3.34
N ASP A 42 -15.01 -24.61 2.43
CA ASP A 42 -13.72 -24.01 2.07
C ASP A 42 -13.92 -22.76 1.21
N ALA A 43 -14.86 -22.79 0.27
CA ALA A 43 -15.25 -21.62 -0.50
C ALA A 43 -15.73 -20.48 0.40
N ASN A 44 -16.58 -20.76 1.39
CA ASN A 44 -17.05 -19.76 2.35
C ASN A 44 -15.92 -19.17 3.19
N LYS A 45 -14.97 -19.99 3.67
CA LYS A 45 -13.79 -19.48 4.40
C LYS A 45 -12.93 -18.54 3.55
N ILE A 46 -12.75 -18.86 2.26
CA ILE A 46 -12.02 -17.98 1.34
C ILE A 46 -12.78 -16.67 1.16
N LEU A 47 -14.11 -16.72 1.01
CA LEU A 47 -14.94 -15.51 0.92
C LEU A 47 -14.86 -14.64 2.19
N GLU A 48 -14.93 -15.24 3.37
CA GLU A 48 -14.76 -14.54 4.65
C GLU A 48 -13.37 -13.90 4.76
N LEU A 49 -12.32 -14.62 4.38
CA LEU A 49 -10.96 -14.09 4.35
C LEU A 49 -10.86 -12.86 3.43
N ARG A 50 -11.51 -12.88 2.27
CA ARG A 50 -11.52 -11.73 1.33
C ARG A 50 -12.14 -10.50 1.95
N VAL A 51 -13.26 -10.65 2.65
CA VAL A 51 -13.93 -9.53 3.34
C VAL A 51 -12.99 -8.94 4.40
N VAL A 52 -12.35 -9.79 5.21
CA VAL A 52 -11.37 -9.33 6.21
C VAL A 52 -10.19 -8.62 5.57
N MET A 53 -9.67 -9.11 4.45
CA MET A 53 -8.57 -8.45 3.74
C MET A 53 -8.98 -7.07 3.21
N ASP A 54 -10.20 -6.92 2.67
CA ASP A 54 -10.71 -5.63 2.21
C ASP A 54 -10.83 -4.62 3.35
N ASP A 55 -11.36 -5.04 4.50
CA ASP A 55 -11.45 -4.18 5.69
C ASP A 55 -10.06 -3.73 6.18
N LEU A 56 -9.07 -4.64 6.18
CA LEU A 56 -7.70 -4.32 6.59
C LEU A 56 -7.02 -3.38 5.59
N ILE A 57 -7.19 -3.60 4.27
CA ILE A 57 -6.65 -2.73 3.22
C ILE A 57 -7.20 -1.30 3.39
N GLU A 58 -8.51 -1.16 3.61
CA GLU A 58 -9.15 0.14 3.80
C GLU A 58 -8.65 0.84 5.08
N TYR A 59 -8.58 0.10 6.18
CA TYR A 59 -8.10 0.62 7.47
C TYR A 59 -6.66 1.13 7.38
N TYR A 60 -5.73 0.33 6.85
CA TYR A 60 -4.33 0.72 6.75
C TYR A 60 -4.08 1.76 5.65
N GLY A 61 -4.90 1.77 4.60
CA GLY A 61 -4.89 2.83 3.59
C GLY A 61 -5.30 4.18 4.19
N THR A 62 -6.37 4.22 4.99
CA THR A 62 -6.80 5.42 5.72
C THR A 62 -5.72 5.93 6.68
N LEU A 63 -5.05 5.03 7.40
CA LEU A 63 -3.92 5.39 8.25
C LEU A 63 -2.75 5.98 7.45
N SER A 64 -2.43 5.38 6.29
CA SER A 64 -1.42 5.90 5.38
C SER A 64 -1.74 7.32 4.93
N MET A 65 -2.99 7.60 4.56
CA MET A 65 -3.43 8.94 4.16
C MET A 65 -3.38 9.97 5.28
N SER A 66 -3.61 9.54 6.52
CA SER A 66 -3.47 10.40 7.69
C SER A 66 -2.00 10.81 7.92
N LEU A 67 -1.06 9.89 7.72
CA LEU A 67 0.37 10.16 7.80
C LEU A 67 0.86 11.03 6.63
N VAL A 68 0.34 10.80 5.42
CA VAL A 68 0.59 11.67 4.26
C VAL A 68 0.17 13.10 4.56
N SER A 69 -1.06 13.30 5.05
CA SER A 69 -1.59 14.61 5.39
C SER A 69 -0.76 15.30 6.48
N PHE A 70 -0.30 14.53 7.48
CA PHE A 70 0.60 15.01 8.51
C PHE A 70 1.93 15.52 7.92
N LEU A 71 2.56 14.76 7.03
CA LEU A 71 3.83 15.16 6.41
C LEU A 71 3.66 16.38 5.49
N GLU A 72 2.60 16.41 4.67
CA GLU A 72 2.27 17.54 3.80
C GLU A 72 2.05 18.84 4.59
N SER A 73 1.31 18.77 5.71
CA SER A 73 1.08 19.94 6.59
C SER A 73 2.35 20.45 7.28
N ASN A 74 3.40 19.63 7.36
CA ASN A 74 4.73 20.03 7.84
C ASN A 74 5.66 20.46 6.69
N GLY A 75 5.16 20.56 5.46
CA GLY A 75 5.97 20.92 4.28
C GLY A 75 7.00 19.87 3.90
N VAL A 76 6.84 18.63 4.37
CA VAL A 76 7.73 17.51 4.07
C VAL A 76 7.11 16.68 2.96
N ASP A 77 7.92 16.19 2.03
CA ASP A 77 7.47 15.19 1.06
C ASP A 77 7.01 13.93 1.83
N PRO A 78 5.71 13.60 1.79
CA PRO A 78 5.18 12.43 2.47
C PRO A 78 5.78 11.11 1.99
N TYR A 79 6.49 11.13 0.85
CA TYR A 79 7.01 9.94 0.20
C TYR A 79 8.54 9.90 0.20
N PRO A 80 9.17 9.36 1.26
CA PRO A 80 10.58 8.94 1.25
C PRO A 80 10.81 7.71 0.34
N LEU A 81 9.93 7.47 -0.63
CA LEU A 81 9.91 6.28 -1.46
C LEU A 81 10.94 6.47 -2.56
N ASP A 82 12.04 5.72 -2.44
CA ASP A 82 13.13 5.72 -3.39
C ASP A 82 12.66 5.34 -4.80
N SER A 83 13.53 5.56 -5.77
CA SER A 83 13.20 5.27 -7.17
C SER A 83 12.88 3.79 -7.39
N GLU A 84 13.53 2.88 -6.64
CA GLU A 84 13.33 1.43 -6.71
C GLU A 84 11.89 1.04 -6.33
N TRP A 85 11.32 1.65 -5.28
CA TRP A 85 9.93 1.38 -4.90
C TRP A 85 8.94 1.72 -6.03
N TRP A 86 9.18 2.81 -6.76
CA TRP A 86 8.33 3.26 -7.88
C TRP A 86 8.49 2.41 -9.15
N GLU A 87 9.51 1.55 -9.24
CA GLU A 87 9.73 0.67 -10.40
C GLU A 87 8.72 -0.49 -10.45
N LEU A 88 8.19 -0.89 -9.30
CA LEU A 88 7.18 -1.95 -9.21
C LEU A 88 5.80 -1.45 -9.65
N LYS A 89 5.15 -2.18 -10.57
CA LYS A 89 3.82 -1.81 -11.09
C LYS A 89 2.75 -1.78 -9.99
N ALA A 90 2.74 -2.78 -9.11
CA ALA A 90 1.78 -2.89 -8.00
C ALA A 90 1.82 -1.64 -7.10
N ASN A 91 3.02 -1.17 -6.77
CA ASN A 91 3.24 0.02 -5.97
C ASN A 91 2.68 1.29 -6.63
N ARG A 92 2.80 1.42 -7.95
CA ARG A 92 2.21 2.55 -8.70
C ARG A 92 0.69 2.49 -8.73
N GLU A 93 0.10 1.31 -8.87
CA GLU A 93 -1.35 1.12 -8.88
C GLU A 93 -1.95 1.40 -7.50
N TRP A 94 -1.28 0.95 -6.44
CA TRP A 94 -1.59 1.33 -5.07
C TRP A 94 -1.52 2.85 -4.88
N ALA A 95 -0.38 3.47 -5.21
CA ALA A 95 -0.20 4.91 -5.07
C ALA A 95 -1.30 5.71 -5.81
N LYS A 96 -1.65 5.29 -7.02
CA LYS A 96 -2.73 5.90 -7.80
C LYS A 96 -4.09 5.80 -7.10
N ARG A 97 -4.45 4.65 -6.51
CA ARG A 97 -5.72 4.46 -5.77
C ARG A 97 -5.83 5.41 -4.59
N TRP A 98 -4.72 5.65 -3.90
CA TRP A 98 -4.67 6.51 -2.71
C TRP A 98 -4.34 7.97 -3.02
N GLY A 99 -4.32 8.39 -4.29
CA GLY A 99 -4.03 9.78 -4.68
C GLY A 99 -2.58 10.22 -4.41
N ILE A 100 -1.69 9.26 -4.18
CA ILE A 100 -0.28 9.47 -3.86
C ILE A 100 0.47 9.85 -5.14
N LYS A 101 1.04 11.06 -5.14
CA LYS A 101 1.78 11.60 -6.28
C LYS A 101 3.28 11.37 -6.10
N ARG A 102 3.93 10.87 -7.16
CA ARG A 102 5.39 10.81 -7.22
C ARG A 102 5.96 12.23 -7.26
N ALA A 103 7.05 12.46 -6.52
CA ALA A 103 7.79 13.72 -6.59
C ALA A 103 8.10 14.11 -8.05
N PRO A 104 7.87 15.38 -8.44
CA PRO A 104 8.17 15.86 -9.78
C PRO A 104 9.63 15.63 -10.16
N TRP A 105 9.87 15.32 -11.44
CA TRP A 105 11.18 14.86 -11.89
C TRP A 105 12.31 15.86 -11.67
N TYR A 106 12.01 17.17 -11.72
CA TYR A 106 12.99 18.22 -11.53
C TYR A 106 13.48 18.29 -10.08
N ILE A 107 12.62 18.01 -9.09
CA ILE A 107 13.04 17.94 -7.68
C ILE A 107 14.07 16.81 -7.48
N ARG A 108 13.92 15.68 -8.18
CA ARG A 108 14.89 14.56 -8.13
C ARG A 108 16.28 14.88 -8.70
N ILE A 109 16.40 15.89 -9.57
CA ILE A 109 17.70 16.29 -10.14
C ILE A 109 18.45 17.22 -9.20
N PHE A 110 17.70 17.99 -8.40
CA PHE A 110 18.26 19.02 -7.52
C PHE A 110 18.33 18.58 -6.06
N ASP A 111 17.60 17.51 -5.68
CA ASP A 111 17.73 16.89 -4.38
C ASP A 111 19.01 16.05 -4.32
N LYS A 112 20.06 16.65 -3.77
CA LYS A 112 21.41 16.07 -3.64
C LYS A 112 21.66 15.44 -2.27
N SER A 113 20.67 15.33 -1.38
CA SER A 113 20.88 14.64 -0.10
C SER A 113 20.87 13.13 -0.29
N LYS A 114 22.07 12.58 -0.57
CA LYS A 114 22.48 11.26 -0.11
C LYS A 114 23.04 11.37 1.29
#